data_AF-A0A399E9V9-F1
#
_entry.id   AF-A0A399E9V9-F1
#
_cell.length_a   1.000
_cell.length_b   1.000
_cell.length_c   1.000
_cell.angle_alpha   90.00
_cell.angle_beta   90.00
_cell.angle_gamma   90.00
#
_symmetry.space_group_name_H-M   'P 1'
#
loop_
_entity.id
_entity.type
_entity.pdbx_description
1 polymer ?
#
loop_
_entity_poly.entity_id
_entity_poly.type
_entity_poly.pdbx_seq_one_letter_code
_entity_poly.pdbx_strand_id
1 'polypeptide(L)'
;MRGRRWREAWGLYGTLLPGFRSGHGAFETWLEAERAWLHSAMHGLSLALPAEEVLRLSEAELEAPSDKERALMALLMQGQALLREGRGKEAVLVLGQALGMQEFGGGAFSALSLALLAEAHWQWGKGAKARQTAEKALRRAADAYGQARAYRAWHLVSGDAGALEQARRLAEGLGIADLLG
;
A
#
# COMPACT_ATOMS: atom_id res chain seq x y z
N MET A 1 -22.28 -4.07 8.06
CA MET A 1 -21.33 -4.28 9.18
C MET A 1 -19.88 -3.93 8.83
N ARG A 2 -19.37 -4.23 7.62
CA ARG A 2 -17.96 -3.99 7.25
C ARG A 2 -17.52 -2.51 7.34
N GLY A 3 -18.32 -1.56 6.85
CA GLY A 3 -17.99 -0.12 6.91
C GLY A 3 -18.00 0.52 8.32
N ARG A 4 -18.55 -0.13 9.36
CA ARG A 4 -18.40 0.33 10.75
C ARG A 4 -17.03 -0.05 11.29
N ARG A 5 -16.64 -1.32 11.12
CA ARG A 5 -15.33 -1.84 11.54
C ARG A 5 -14.17 -1.13 10.85
N TRP A 6 -14.32 -0.79 9.56
CA TRP A 6 -13.29 0.00 8.86
C TRP A 6 -13.12 1.40 9.48
N ARG A 7 -14.22 2.10 9.80
CA ARG A 7 -14.14 3.43 10.43
C ARG A 7 -13.51 3.39 11.82
N GLU A 8 -13.82 2.35 12.60
CA GLU A 8 -13.17 2.10 13.90
C GLU A 8 -11.66 1.87 13.73
N ALA A 9 -11.27 1.02 12.77
CA ALA A 9 -9.87 0.77 12.44
C ALA A 9 -9.15 2.04 11.93
N TRP A 10 -9.81 2.84 11.10
CA TRP A 10 -9.30 4.12 10.59
C TRP A 10 -9.04 5.13 11.72
N GLY A 11 -9.95 5.22 12.70
CA GLY A 11 -9.76 6.06 13.88
C GLY A 11 -8.59 5.61 14.76
N LEU A 12 -8.47 4.29 14.98
CA LEU A 12 -7.33 3.72 15.72
C LEU A 12 -6.00 3.95 14.97
N TYR A 13 -5.99 3.76 13.66
CA TYR A 13 -4.83 4.03 12.81
C TYR A 13 -4.32 5.47 13.00
N GLY A 14 -5.21 6.45 12.89
CA GLY A 14 -4.86 7.86 13.09
C GLY A 14 -4.40 8.20 14.52
N THR A 15 -4.73 7.37 15.51
CA THR A 15 -4.34 7.59 16.91
C THR A 15 -3.00 6.92 17.24
N LEU A 16 -2.74 5.74 16.68
CA LEU A 16 -1.59 4.90 17.03
C LEU A 16 -0.33 5.23 16.24
N LEU A 17 -0.49 5.78 15.02
CA LEU A 17 0.64 6.01 14.14
C LEU A 17 1.39 7.35 14.28
N PRO A 18 0.88 8.41 14.93
CA PRO A 18 1.66 9.63 15.17
C PRO A 18 3.01 9.37 15.90
N GLY A 19 4.00 10.20 15.59
CA GLY A 19 5.45 9.98 15.77
C GLY A 19 6.01 9.96 17.20
N PHE A 20 5.57 9.03 18.05
CA PHE A 20 6.36 8.62 19.21
C PHE A 20 7.72 8.04 18.77
N ARG A 21 8.80 8.47 19.43
CA ARG A 21 10.17 7.97 19.24
C ARG A 21 10.76 7.56 20.58
N SER A 22 11.58 6.53 20.58
CA SER A 22 12.31 6.06 21.76
C SER A 22 13.81 6.20 21.57
N GLY A 23 14.49 6.65 22.63
CA GLY A 23 15.95 6.61 22.69
C GLY A 23 16.51 5.19 22.82
N HIS A 24 15.67 4.19 23.09
CA HIS A 24 16.07 2.79 23.23
C HIS A 24 15.99 2.06 21.90
N GLY A 25 17.13 1.76 21.28
CA GLY A 25 17.21 1.27 19.89
C GLY A 25 16.38 0.01 19.60
N ALA A 26 16.31 -0.96 20.54
CA ALA A 26 15.49 -2.15 20.34
C ALA A 26 13.99 -1.85 20.35
N PHE A 27 13.56 -0.88 21.16
CA PHE A 27 12.17 -0.48 21.23
C PHE A 27 11.79 0.34 20.00
N GLU A 28 12.66 1.25 19.55
CA GLU A 28 12.45 2.00 18.30
C GLU A 28 12.32 1.04 17.10
N THR A 29 13.18 0.02 17.02
CA THR A 29 13.11 -0.99 15.96
C THR A 29 11.78 -1.75 15.98
N TRP A 30 11.34 -2.18 17.17
CA TRP A 30 10.04 -2.84 17.33
C TRP A 30 8.89 -1.91 16.96
N LEU A 31 8.92 -0.65 17.40
CA LEU A 31 7.89 0.34 17.13
C LEU A 31 7.74 0.60 15.62
N GLU A 32 8.84 0.74 14.89
CA GLU A 32 8.81 0.91 13.43
C GLU A 32 8.25 -0.33 12.72
N ALA A 33 8.52 -1.53 13.23
CA ALA A 33 7.93 -2.76 12.70
C ALA A 33 6.41 -2.81 12.93
N GLU A 34 5.92 -2.41 14.11
CA GLU A 34 4.49 -2.32 14.41
C GLU A 34 3.78 -1.27 13.53
N ARG A 35 4.42 -0.11 13.29
CA ARG A 35 3.90 0.92 12.37
C ARG A 35 3.79 0.37 10.95
N ALA A 36 4.82 -0.32 10.46
CA ALA A 36 4.80 -0.94 9.14
C ALA A 36 3.71 -2.03 9.02
N TRP A 37 3.49 -2.80 10.08
CA TRP A 37 2.39 -3.76 10.15
C TRP A 37 1.02 -3.07 10.12
N LEU A 38 0.80 -2.01 10.92
CA LEU A 38 -0.43 -1.23 10.93
C LEU A 38 -0.73 -0.59 9.56
N HIS A 39 0.28 -0.06 8.88
CA HIS A 39 0.17 0.42 7.49
C HIS A 39 -0.37 -0.68 6.57
N SER A 40 0.27 -1.84 6.60
CA SER A 40 -0.09 -2.98 5.76
C SER A 40 -1.49 -3.51 6.07
N ALA A 41 -1.85 -3.59 7.35
CA ALA A 41 -3.17 -4.02 7.81
C ALA A 41 -4.27 -3.06 7.33
N MET A 42 -4.07 -1.74 7.45
CA MET A 42 -5.05 -0.77 6.98
C MET A 42 -5.23 -0.80 5.47
N HIS A 43 -4.14 -0.90 4.72
CA HIS A 43 -4.23 -1.07 3.28
C HIS A 43 -4.95 -2.39 2.92
N GLY A 44 -4.63 -3.49 3.61
CA GLY A 44 -5.32 -4.78 3.44
C GLY A 44 -6.82 -4.70 3.72
N LEU A 45 -7.23 -4.02 4.79
CA LEU A 45 -8.64 -3.80 5.14
C LEU A 45 -9.39 -3.02 4.06
N SER A 46 -8.73 -2.08 3.37
CA SER A 46 -9.35 -1.34 2.26
C SER A 46 -9.76 -2.26 1.10
N LEU A 47 -9.05 -3.37 0.88
CA LEU A 47 -9.37 -4.33 -0.19
C LEU A 47 -10.70 -5.04 0.07
N ALA A 48 -11.13 -5.14 1.33
CA ALA A 48 -12.41 -5.75 1.71
C ALA A 48 -13.63 -4.84 1.45
N LEU A 49 -13.40 -3.57 1.06
CA LEU A 49 -14.43 -2.60 0.69
C LEU A 49 -14.60 -2.52 -0.84
N PRO A 50 -15.77 -2.09 -1.33
CA PRO A 50 -15.96 -1.71 -2.74
C PRO A 50 -14.99 -0.58 -3.14
N ALA A 51 -14.48 -0.61 -4.37
CA ALA A 51 -13.52 0.40 -4.86
C ALA A 51 -14.09 1.82 -4.78
N GLU A 52 -15.34 2.02 -5.21
CA GLU A 52 -16.05 3.30 -5.10
C GLU A 52 -16.13 3.83 -3.66
N GLU A 53 -16.39 2.94 -2.69
CA GLU A 53 -16.43 3.33 -1.27
C GLU A 53 -15.05 3.78 -0.78
N VAL A 54 -13.98 3.08 -1.20
CA VAL A 54 -12.60 3.47 -0.88
C VAL A 54 -12.25 4.82 -1.50
N LEU A 55 -12.60 5.07 -2.77
CA LEU A 55 -12.36 6.36 -3.42
C LEU A 55 -13.02 7.50 -2.64
N ARG A 56 -14.32 7.35 -2.33
CA ARG A 56 -15.07 8.37 -1.57
C ARG A 56 -14.46 8.64 -0.19
N LEU A 57 -14.02 7.59 0.51
CA LEU A 57 -13.40 7.73 1.83
C LEU A 57 -12.02 8.39 1.76
N SER A 58 -11.20 8.00 0.78
CA SER A 58 -9.88 8.59 0.56
C SER A 58 -9.99 10.06 0.15
N GLU A 59 -10.91 10.42 -0.75
CA GLU A 59 -11.13 11.81 -1.17
C GLU A 59 -11.53 12.70 0.02
N ALA A 60 -12.48 12.23 0.84
CA ALA A 60 -12.90 12.96 2.03
C ALA A 60 -11.76 13.15 3.05
N GLU A 61 -10.86 12.18 3.20
CA GLU A 61 -9.68 12.34 4.05
C GLU A 61 -8.70 13.37 3.47
N LEU A 62 -8.48 13.35 2.15
CA LEU A 62 -7.51 14.21 1.47
C LEU A 62 -7.93 15.69 1.40
N GLU A 63 -9.22 16.00 1.57
CA GLU A 63 -9.70 17.38 1.72
C GLU A 63 -9.13 18.07 2.96
N ALA A 64 -8.99 17.33 4.07
CA ALA A 64 -8.51 17.85 5.35
C ALA A 64 -7.82 16.75 6.18
N PRO A 65 -6.62 16.29 5.77
CA PRO A 65 -5.96 15.19 6.45
C PRO A 65 -5.51 15.63 7.85
N SER A 66 -5.78 14.79 8.85
CA SER A 66 -5.37 15.12 10.23
C SER A 66 -3.86 15.10 10.42
N ASP A 67 -3.16 14.27 9.66
CA ASP A 67 -1.70 14.13 9.67
C ASP A 67 -1.18 13.53 8.35
N LYS A 68 0.14 13.50 8.22
CA LYS A 68 0.84 13.01 7.03
C LYS A 68 0.60 11.51 6.76
N GLU A 69 0.49 10.70 7.80
CA GLU A 69 0.35 9.24 7.67
C GLU A 69 -1.04 8.85 7.21
N ARG A 70 -2.06 9.60 7.65
CA ARG A 70 -3.43 9.47 7.12
C ARG A 70 -3.53 9.90 5.66
N ALA A 71 -2.92 11.04 5.31
CA ALA A 71 -2.86 11.46 3.90
C ALA A 71 -2.13 10.43 3.03
N LEU A 72 -0.98 9.90 3.49
CA LEU A 72 -0.25 8.86 2.76
C LEU A 72 -1.11 7.60 2.56
N MET A 73 -1.75 7.10 3.61
CA MET A 73 -2.60 5.92 3.50
C MET A 73 -3.81 6.15 2.60
N ALA A 74 -4.44 7.32 2.68
CA ALA A 74 -5.56 7.70 1.81
C ALA A 74 -5.15 7.67 0.33
N LEU A 75 -3.96 8.19 -0.02
CA LEU A 75 -3.43 8.13 -1.40
C LEU A 75 -3.15 6.69 -1.84
N LEU A 76 -2.56 5.85 -0.98
CA LEU A 76 -2.30 4.44 -1.30
C LEU A 76 -3.61 3.67 -1.55
N MET A 77 -4.60 3.87 -0.68
CA MET A 77 -5.93 3.30 -0.80
C MET A 77 -6.67 3.78 -2.06
N GLN A 78 -6.59 5.07 -2.37
CA GLN A 78 -7.19 5.65 -3.58
C GLN A 78 -6.52 5.10 -4.84
N GLY A 79 -5.19 5.04 -4.87
CA GLY A 79 -4.43 4.44 -5.96
C GLY A 79 -4.80 2.97 -6.19
N GLN A 80 -4.94 2.19 -5.11
CA GLN A 80 -5.41 0.81 -5.18
C GLN A 80 -6.85 0.70 -5.71
N ALA A 81 -7.75 1.58 -5.29
CA ALA A 81 -9.12 1.58 -5.78
C ALA A 81 -9.18 1.92 -7.28
N LEU A 82 -8.41 2.91 -7.74
CA LEU A 82 -8.28 3.26 -9.16
C LEU A 82 -7.76 2.08 -9.99
N LEU A 83 -6.78 1.33 -9.49
CA LEU A 83 -6.28 0.12 -10.16
C LEU A 83 -7.38 -0.94 -10.36
N ARG A 84 -8.22 -1.14 -9.33
CA ARG A 84 -9.36 -2.08 -9.38
C ARG A 84 -10.42 -1.66 -10.39
N GLU A 85 -10.53 -0.37 -10.68
CA GLU A 85 -11.45 0.19 -11.69
C GLU A 85 -10.85 0.25 -13.11
N GLY A 86 -9.62 -0.21 -13.34
CA GLY A 86 -9.01 -0.09 -14.66
C GLY A 86 -8.30 1.24 -14.92
N ARG A 87 -8.29 2.16 -13.95
CA ARG A 87 -7.90 3.57 -14.12
C ARG A 87 -6.41 3.80 -13.88
N GLY A 88 -5.56 3.01 -14.54
CA GLY A 88 -4.12 2.98 -14.29
C GLY A 88 -3.41 4.32 -14.43
N LYS A 89 -3.80 5.16 -15.39
CA LYS A 89 -3.22 6.50 -15.56
C LYS A 89 -3.48 7.40 -14.36
N GLU A 90 -4.69 7.37 -13.82
CA GLU A 90 -5.07 8.17 -12.65
C GLU A 90 -4.38 7.62 -11.39
N ALA A 91 -4.29 6.29 -11.27
CA ALA A 91 -3.56 5.64 -10.20
C ALA A 91 -2.09 6.08 -10.17
N VAL A 92 -1.43 6.23 -11.33
CA VAL A 92 -0.04 6.75 -11.39
C VAL A 92 0.08 8.15 -10.81
N LEU A 93 -0.90 9.03 -11.05
CA LEU A 93 -0.87 10.40 -10.52
C LEU A 93 -0.97 10.41 -8.99
N VAL A 94 -1.96 9.69 -8.46
CA VAL A 94 -2.20 9.58 -7.01
C VAL A 94 -1.02 8.90 -6.29
N LEU A 95 -0.52 7.79 -6.85
CA LEU A 95 0.62 7.06 -6.26
C LEU A 95 1.94 7.85 -6.40
N GLY A 96 2.06 8.71 -7.42
CA GLY A 96 3.15 9.68 -7.54
C GLY A 96 3.13 10.70 -6.41
N GLN A 97 1.95 11.20 -6.01
CA GLN A 97 1.80 12.07 -4.85
C GLN A 97 2.19 11.37 -3.55
N ALA A 98 1.78 10.09 -3.38
CA ALA A 98 2.16 9.29 -2.22
C ALA A 98 3.69 9.14 -2.11
N LEU A 99 4.37 8.87 -3.22
CA LEU A 99 5.84 8.83 -3.25
C LEU A 99 6.46 10.17 -2.90
N GLY A 100 5.97 11.27 -3.48
CA GLY A 100 6.45 12.62 -3.17
C GLY A 100 6.38 12.90 -1.66
N MET A 101 5.26 12.55 -1.02
CA MET A 101 5.12 12.69 0.44
C MET A 101 6.16 11.87 1.22
N GLN A 102 6.50 10.66 0.77
CA GLN A 102 7.52 9.83 1.41
C GLN A 102 8.93 10.42 1.23
N GLU A 103 9.25 10.92 0.03
CA GLU A 103 10.52 11.59 -0.28
C GLU A 103 10.77 12.83 0.58
N PHE A 104 9.80 13.75 0.67
CA PHE A 104 9.92 14.94 1.51
C PHE A 104 9.96 14.63 3.02
N GLY A 105 9.64 13.39 3.41
CA GLY A 105 9.78 12.92 4.79
C GLY A 105 11.16 12.40 5.17
N GLY A 106 12.10 12.35 4.22
CA GLY A 106 13.42 11.72 4.43
C GLY A 106 13.36 10.19 4.55
N GLY A 107 12.20 9.57 4.30
CA GLY A 107 12.02 8.13 4.35
C GLY A 107 12.32 7.46 3.01
N ALA A 108 12.77 6.21 3.04
CA ALA A 108 12.82 5.39 1.84
C ALA A 108 11.39 5.01 1.39
N PHE A 109 11.15 4.90 0.09
CA PHE A 109 9.87 4.44 -0.44
C PHE A 109 9.52 3.05 0.08
N SER A 110 8.29 2.91 0.60
CA SER A 110 7.78 1.60 1.01
C SER A 110 7.66 0.64 -0.18
N ALA A 111 7.83 -0.66 0.07
CA ALA A 111 7.61 -1.68 -0.96
C ALA A 111 6.17 -1.67 -1.49
N LEU A 112 5.19 -1.39 -0.64
CA LEU A 112 3.79 -1.25 -1.01
C LEU A 112 3.58 -0.14 -2.04
N SER A 113 4.08 1.08 -1.77
CA SER A 113 3.97 2.22 -2.68
C SER A 113 4.56 1.90 -4.05
N LEU A 114 5.74 1.26 -4.06
CA LEU A 114 6.43 0.86 -5.30
C LEU A 114 5.68 -0.23 -6.05
N ALA A 115 5.14 -1.23 -5.36
CA ALA A 115 4.37 -2.31 -5.97
C ALA A 115 3.09 -1.76 -6.63
N LEU A 116 2.32 -0.93 -5.93
CA LEU A 116 1.14 -0.27 -6.47
C LEU A 116 1.47 0.59 -7.69
N LEU A 117 2.56 1.37 -7.62
CA LEU A 117 2.96 2.21 -8.75
C LEU A 117 3.41 1.36 -9.95
N ALA A 118 4.07 0.23 -9.73
CA ALA A 118 4.45 -0.68 -10.79
C ALA A 118 3.23 -1.24 -11.52
N GLU A 119 2.20 -1.66 -10.79
CA GLU A 119 0.92 -2.10 -11.34
C GLU A 119 0.23 -0.97 -12.14
N ALA A 120 0.24 0.25 -11.61
CA ALA A 120 -0.36 1.41 -12.27
C ALA A 120 0.35 1.75 -13.58
N HIS A 121 1.69 1.71 -13.58
CA HIS A 121 2.48 1.84 -14.80
C HIS A 121 2.19 0.73 -15.81
N TRP A 122 2.03 -0.51 -15.36
CA TRP A 122 1.70 -1.64 -16.24
C TRP A 122 0.34 -1.44 -16.91
N GLN A 123 -0.70 -1.14 -16.12
CA GLN A 123 -2.05 -0.89 -16.63
C GLN A 123 -2.14 0.33 -17.55
N TRP A 124 -1.27 1.33 -17.35
CA TRP A 124 -1.14 2.48 -18.25
C TRP A 124 -0.28 2.20 -19.51
N GLY A 125 0.24 0.98 -19.68
CA GLY A 125 1.06 0.61 -20.85
C GLY A 125 2.52 1.10 -20.79
N LYS A 126 3.03 1.45 -19.61
CA LYS A 126 4.42 1.86 -19.37
C LYS A 126 5.29 0.69 -18.90
N GLY A 127 5.34 -0.39 -19.69
CA GLY A 127 5.94 -1.68 -19.30
C GLY A 127 7.39 -1.60 -18.78
N ALA A 128 8.28 -0.87 -19.46
CA ALA A 128 9.67 -0.73 -19.01
C ALA A 128 9.78 -0.07 -17.62
N LYS A 129 8.97 0.98 -17.37
CA LYS A 129 8.93 1.67 -16.08
C LYS A 129 8.28 0.79 -15.00
N ALA A 130 7.22 0.07 -15.36
CA ALA A 130 6.56 -0.88 -14.47
C ALA A 130 7.55 -1.94 -13.97
N ARG A 131 8.34 -2.53 -14.88
CA ARG A 131 9.36 -3.52 -14.54
C ARG A 131 10.42 -2.98 -13.58
N GLN A 132 11.03 -1.84 -13.91
CA GLN A 132 12.03 -1.21 -13.03
C GLN A 132 11.47 -0.90 -11.64
N THR A 133 10.19 -0.52 -11.55
CA THR A 133 9.53 -0.18 -10.29
C THR A 133 9.21 -1.43 -9.48
N ALA A 134 8.75 -2.52 -10.13
CA ALA A 134 8.50 -3.81 -9.50
C ALA A 134 9.79 -4.42 -8.92
N GLU A 135 10.91 -4.36 -9.64
CA GLU A 135 12.21 -4.82 -9.14
C GLU A 135 12.66 -4.04 -7.89
N LYS A 136 12.41 -2.73 -7.86
CA LYS A 136 12.67 -1.91 -6.67
C LYS A 136 11.77 -2.30 -5.51
N ALA A 137 10.50 -2.62 -5.77
CA ALA A 137 9.56 -3.08 -4.74
C ALA A 137 10.06 -4.39 -4.10
N LEU A 138 10.47 -5.38 -4.91
CA LEU A 138 11.02 -6.65 -4.43
C LEU A 138 12.24 -6.45 -3.52
N ARG A 139 13.17 -5.59 -3.91
CA ARG A 139 14.38 -5.29 -3.11
C ARG A 139 14.09 -4.59 -1.78
N ARG A 140 12.94 -3.94 -1.64
CA ARG A 140 12.56 -3.17 -0.45
C ARG A 140 11.54 -3.85 0.45
N ALA A 141 10.99 -4.97 0.02
CA ALA A 141 9.94 -5.65 0.75
C ALA A 141 10.51 -6.27 2.04
N ALA A 142 10.17 -5.68 3.18
CA ALA A 142 10.64 -6.10 4.50
C ALA A 142 9.60 -6.95 5.25
N ASP A 143 8.32 -6.71 5.00
CA ASP A 143 7.21 -7.42 5.63
C ASP A 143 6.46 -8.33 4.63
N ALA A 144 5.71 -9.31 5.16
CA ALA A 144 5.02 -10.30 4.35
C ALA A 144 3.98 -9.69 3.39
N TYR A 145 3.33 -8.59 3.78
CA TYR A 145 2.33 -7.93 2.95
C TYR A 145 2.99 -7.19 1.78
N GLY A 146 4.00 -6.37 2.07
CA GLY A 146 4.84 -5.72 1.07
C GLY A 146 5.47 -6.70 0.10
N GLN A 147 5.92 -7.87 0.58
CA GLN A 147 6.42 -8.96 -0.26
C GLN A 147 5.33 -9.53 -1.17
N ALA A 148 4.15 -9.84 -0.64
CA ALA A 148 3.03 -10.35 -1.44
C ALA A 148 2.68 -9.37 -2.58
N ARG A 149 2.63 -8.07 -2.29
CA ARG A 149 2.40 -7.01 -3.27
C ARG A 149 3.50 -6.91 -4.32
N ALA A 150 4.76 -6.94 -3.88
CA ALA A 150 5.89 -6.87 -4.79
C ALA A 150 5.96 -8.08 -5.74
N TYR A 151 5.69 -9.29 -5.24
CA TYR A 151 5.63 -10.49 -6.06
C TYR A 151 4.46 -10.48 -7.05
N ARG A 152 3.29 -9.99 -6.65
CA ARG A 152 2.16 -9.79 -7.55
C ARG A 152 2.49 -8.79 -8.67
N ALA A 153 3.06 -7.64 -8.30
CA ALA A 153 3.49 -6.64 -9.28
C ALA A 153 4.55 -7.21 -10.24
N TRP A 154 5.49 -8.02 -9.72
CA TRP A 154 6.49 -8.70 -10.54
C TRP A 154 5.86 -9.72 -11.51
N HIS A 155 4.93 -10.54 -11.03
CA HIS A 155 4.18 -11.46 -11.89
C HIS A 155 3.51 -10.71 -13.05
N LEU A 156 2.80 -9.62 -12.76
CA LEU A 156 2.10 -8.83 -13.79
C LEU A 156 3.02 -8.31 -14.89
N VAL A 157 4.23 -7.87 -14.54
CA VAL A 157 5.17 -7.25 -15.51
C VAL A 157 6.11 -8.24 -16.19
N SER A 158 6.24 -9.47 -15.66
CA SER A 158 7.20 -10.46 -16.15
C SER A 158 6.56 -11.74 -16.68
N GLY A 159 5.32 -12.04 -16.31
CA GLY A 159 4.68 -13.33 -16.55
C GLY A 159 5.21 -14.47 -15.67
N ASP A 160 6.05 -14.19 -14.67
CA ASP A 160 6.64 -15.19 -13.79
C ASP A 160 5.56 -15.85 -12.91
N ALA A 161 5.23 -17.12 -13.19
CA ALA A 161 4.24 -17.87 -12.44
C ALA A 161 4.70 -18.23 -11.02
N GLY A 162 6.01 -18.37 -10.78
CA GLY A 162 6.56 -18.62 -9.46
C GLY A 162 6.39 -17.42 -8.53
N ALA A 163 6.46 -16.21 -9.09
CA ALA A 163 6.14 -14.99 -8.36
C ALA A 163 4.67 -14.92 -7.93
N LEU A 164 3.74 -15.33 -8.80
CA LEU A 164 2.33 -15.41 -8.45
C LEU A 164 2.08 -16.40 -7.30
N GLU A 165 2.73 -17.56 -7.35
CA GLU A 165 2.64 -18.57 -6.29
C GLU A 165 3.18 -18.04 -4.96
N GLN A 166 4.30 -17.30 -4.99
CA GLN A 166 4.83 -16.67 -3.79
C GLN A 166 3.90 -15.60 -3.23
N ALA A 167 3.29 -14.79 -4.09
CA ALA A 167 2.31 -13.79 -3.68
C ALA A 167 1.10 -14.45 -2.99
N ARG A 168 0.57 -15.55 -3.55
CA ARG A 168 -0.55 -16.30 -3.00
C ARG A 168 -0.23 -16.92 -1.64
N ARG A 169 0.90 -17.62 -1.51
CA ARG A 169 1.31 -18.22 -0.23
C ARG A 169 1.43 -17.19 0.89
N LEU A 170 2.02 -16.02 0.59
CA LEU A 170 2.11 -14.92 1.55
C LEU A 170 0.71 -14.35 1.88
N ALA A 171 -0.15 -14.19 0.89
CA ALA A 171 -1.52 -13.71 1.07
C ALA A 171 -2.38 -14.67 1.91
N GLU A 172 -2.22 -15.99 1.72
CA GLU A 172 -2.86 -17.04 2.52
C GLU A 172 -2.41 -16.97 3.98
N GLY A 173 -1.11 -16.87 4.23
CA GLY A 173 -0.57 -16.71 5.59
C GLY A 173 -1.08 -15.46 6.31
N LEU A 174 -1.50 -14.45 5.55
CA LEU A 174 -2.10 -13.20 6.04
C LEU A 174 -3.63 -13.24 6.09
N GLY A 175 -4.29 -14.30 5.61
CA GLY A 175 -5.75 -14.40 5.55
C GLY A 175 -6.42 -13.45 4.56
N ILE A 176 -5.69 -13.04 3.51
CA ILE A 176 -6.13 -12.04 2.50
C ILE A 176 -6.00 -12.55 1.06
N ALA A 177 -5.86 -13.86 0.86
CA ALA A 177 -5.67 -14.47 -0.47
C ALA A 177 -6.74 -14.00 -1.47
N ASP A 178 -8.00 -13.97 -1.04
CA ASP A 178 -9.15 -13.55 -1.85
C ASP A 178 -9.17 -12.05 -2.18
N LEU A 179 -8.37 -11.25 -1.45
CA LEU A 179 -8.34 -9.79 -1.58
C LEU A 179 -7.22 -9.30 -2.51
N LEU A 180 -6.22 -10.13 -2.77
CA LEU A 180 -5.05 -9.76 -3.58
C LEU A 180 -5.13 -10.12 -5.06
N GLY A 181 -6.27 -10.66 -5.53
CA GLY A 181 -6.69 -10.82 -6.94
C GLY A 181 -5.61 -10.78 -8.02
#